data_AF-K2S3W1-F1
#
_entry.id   AF-K2S3W1-F1
#
_cell.length_a   1.000
_cell.length_b   1.000
_cell.length_c   1.000
_cell.angle_alpha   90.00
_cell.angle_beta   90.00
_cell.angle_gamma   90.00
#
_symmetry.space_group_name_H-M   'P 1'
#
loop_
_entity.id
_entity.type
_entity.pdbx_description
1 polymer ?
#
loop_
_entity_poly.entity_id
_entity_poly.type
_entity_poly.pdbx_seq_one_letter_code
_entity_poly.pdbx_strand_id
1 'polypeptide(L)'
;MNQPVAQILLTRNDIADRTQYLNAQNTFHELLHMGVIPIVNENDTLAVTEIKFGDNDTLSAITAGMVQADYLFLMTDVDCLYDKNPRTNPDAKPIEVVEDIADLVADVSSAGSSLGTGGMSTKIVAARLATSAGVTTVITRSSKPGNIAAIVKYAEAQKALQASLASSQHSLGDTTMPDSTTQLAEKAATPALSSSTDAASAPAAATMTTQGDILDPASGLTAPLHTRFLPQDHAIRDRYFWLLHGLAPHGNLYIDEGAYRALADKAGLLPVGIVDCDGHFHQQEAVRLVVVKRSPSSTDSKRASASADTLASGFEKEDPAPVEVGRAVVNYSAAEIKRIRGLKSTEIHNVLGYADSEYVAFRENVAFFRVERSRPTTPGLPADAA
;
A
#
# COMPACT_ATOMS: atom_id res chain seq x y z
N MET A 1 34.10 -7.65 14.05
CA MET A 1 33.27 -7.77 12.83
C MET A 1 33.95 -6.94 11.75
N ASN A 2 34.18 -7.48 10.56
CA ASN A 2 34.75 -6.73 9.43
C ASN A 2 33.69 -6.52 8.33
N GLN A 3 32.46 -6.26 8.76
CA GLN A 3 31.31 -6.11 7.86
C GLN A 3 31.36 -4.72 7.22
N PRO A 4 31.53 -4.62 5.89
CA PRO A 4 31.52 -3.32 5.23
C PRO A 4 30.15 -2.65 5.35
N VAL A 5 30.16 -1.34 5.55
CA VAL A 5 28.97 -0.49 5.59
C VAL A 5 29.12 0.66 4.59
N ALA A 6 28.01 1.12 4.03
CA ALA A 6 27.97 2.28 3.14
C ALA A 6 26.91 3.27 3.61
N GLN A 7 27.27 4.52 3.79
CA GLN A 7 26.31 5.56 4.15
C GLN A 7 25.55 6.02 2.90
N ILE A 8 24.23 6.11 3.01
CA ILE A 8 23.35 6.69 1.99
C ILE A 8 22.51 7.77 2.66
N LEU A 9 22.51 8.96 2.05
CA LEU A 9 21.70 10.09 2.48
C LEU A 9 20.69 10.40 1.39
N LEU A 10 19.39 10.38 1.74
CA LEU A 10 18.30 10.65 0.80
C LEU A 10 17.48 11.84 1.28
N THR A 11 16.96 12.61 0.35
CA THR A 11 15.90 13.60 0.54
C THR A 11 14.63 13.12 -0.15
N ARG A 12 13.50 13.76 0.18
CA ARG A 12 12.25 13.50 -0.55
C ARG A 12 12.35 13.86 -2.03
N ASN A 13 13.19 14.82 -2.40
CA ASN A 13 13.41 15.16 -3.81
C ASN A 13 14.14 14.05 -4.57
N ASP A 14 15.12 13.40 -3.95
CA ASP A 14 15.82 12.25 -4.55
C ASP A 14 14.86 11.10 -4.85
N ILE A 15 13.84 10.94 -4.01
CA ILE A 15 12.79 9.96 -4.20
C ILE A 15 11.75 10.45 -5.18
N ALA A 16 11.41 11.74 -5.20
CA ALA A 16 10.42 12.33 -6.08
C ALA A 16 10.89 12.40 -7.53
N ASP A 17 12.18 12.55 -7.81
CA ASP A 17 12.68 12.50 -9.18
C ASP A 17 12.90 11.04 -9.64
N ARG A 18 12.36 10.69 -10.81
CA ARG A 18 12.41 9.30 -11.29
C ARG A 18 13.83 8.83 -11.58
N THR A 19 14.67 9.71 -12.10
CA THR A 19 16.05 9.37 -12.46
C THR A 19 16.86 9.16 -11.19
N GLN A 20 16.71 10.04 -10.20
CA GLN A 20 17.36 9.93 -8.90
C GLN A 20 16.87 8.70 -8.13
N TYR A 21 15.58 8.39 -8.17
CA TYR A 21 15.01 7.18 -7.59
C TYR A 21 15.65 5.91 -8.18
N LEU A 22 15.76 5.83 -9.51
CA LEU A 22 16.40 4.68 -10.18
C LEU A 22 17.90 4.59 -9.87
N ASN A 23 18.59 5.73 -9.79
CA ASN A 23 20.00 5.77 -9.41
C ASN A 23 20.20 5.26 -7.98
N ALA A 24 19.33 5.66 -7.05
CA ALA A 24 19.34 5.18 -5.68
C ALA A 24 19.04 3.67 -5.62
N GLN A 25 18.02 3.18 -6.35
CA GLN A 25 17.69 1.75 -6.43
C GLN A 25 18.87 0.91 -6.94
N ASN A 26 19.53 1.34 -8.02
CA ASN A 26 20.72 0.68 -8.56
C ASN A 26 21.87 0.68 -7.53
N THR A 27 22.06 1.79 -6.82
CA THR A 27 23.09 1.89 -5.77
C THR A 27 22.84 0.89 -4.65
N PHE A 28 21.59 0.77 -4.17
CA PHE A 28 21.21 -0.24 -3.18
C PHE A 28 21.48 -1.65 -3.68
N HIS A 29 21.08 -1.96 -4.91
CA HIS A 29 21.25 -3.29 -5.50
C HIS A 29 22.73 -3.70 -5.55
N GLU A 30 23.60 -2.82 -6.03
CA GLU A 30 25.04 -3.10 -6.12
C GLU A 30 25.69 -3.23 -4.73
N LEU A 31 25.34 -2.36 -3.78
CA LEU A 31 25.86 -2.45 -2.41
C LEU A 31 25.51 -3.80 -1.77
N LEU A 32 24.24 -4.21 -1.88
CA LEU A 32 23.77 -5.49 -1.35
C LEU A 32 24.43 -6.68 -2.07
N HIS A 33 24.60 -6.60 -3.39
CA HIS A 33 25.27 -7.64 -4.18
C HIS A 33 26.76 -7.79 -3.80
N MET A 34 27.42 -6.69 -3.43
CA MET A 34 28.78 -6.68 -2.88
C MET A 34 28.86 -7.15 -1.41
N GLY A 35 27.73 -7.47 -0.77
CA GLY A 35 27.68 -7.85 0.64
C GLY A 35 27.94 -6.70 1.61
N VAL A 36 27.77 -5.44 1.16
CA VAL A 36 27.89 -4.23 1.97
C VAL A 36 26.54 -3.93 2.62
N ILE A 37 26.53 -3.49 3.89
CA ILE A 37 25.29 -3.07 4.58
C ILE A 37 25.06 -1.57 4.36
N PRO A 38 23.98 -1.16 3.66
CA PRO A 38 23.63 0.25 3.54
C PRO A 38 23.10 0.80 4.87
N ILE A 39 23.60 1.96 5.29
CA ILE A 39 23.10 2.74 6.42
C ILE A 39 22.44 3.99 5.83
N VAL A 40 21.11 4.00 5.85
CA VAL A 40 20.29 5.04 5.23
C VAL A 40 19.86 6.05 6.28
N ASN A 41 19.95 7.34 5.97
CA ASN A 41 19.36 8.40 6.77
C ASN A 41 18.84 9.55 5.90
N GLU A 42 17.99 10.39 6.46
CA GLU A 42 17.58 11.62 5.79
C GLU A 42 18.76 12.61 5.67
N ASN A 43 18.88 13.29 4.53
CA ASN A 43 19.87 14.34 4.35
C ASN A 43 19.37 15.68 4.91
N ASP A 44 19.44 15.84 6.23
CA ASP A 44 18.97 17.06 6.93
C ASP A 44 19.63 18.36 6.46
N THR A 45 20.82 18.29 5.85
CA THR A 45 21.54 19.48 5.37
C THR A 45 20.89 20.06 4.10
N LEU A 46 20.30 19.20 3.27
CA LEU A 46 19.62 19.59 2.02
C LEU A 46 18.09 19.61 2.16
N ALA A 47 17.54 18.96 3.19
CA ALA A 47 16.11 18.88 3.42
C ALA A 47 15.55 20.20 3.98
N VAL A 48 14.85 20.97 3.15
CA VAL A 48 14.02 22.11 3.60
C VAL A 48 12.75 21.62 4.31
N THR A 49 12.19 22.40 5.23
CA THR A 49 11.06 22.00 6.11
C THR A 49 9.81 21.48 5.37
N GLU A 50 9.59 21.91 4.14
CA GLU A 50 8.46 21.49 3.29
C GLU A 50 8.71 20.13 2.59
N ILE A 51 9.96 19.66 2.57
CA ILE A 51 10.46 18.50 1.83
C ILE A 51 10.97 17.41 2.78
N LYS A 52 10.86 17.59 4.10
CA LYS A 52 11.22 16.56 5.07
C LYS A 52 10.29 15.36 4.97
N PHE A 53 10.83 14.15 5.15
CA PHE A 53 10.00 12.94 5.35
C PHE A 53 9.15 13.05 6.62
N GLY A 54 9.60 13.87 7.57
CA GLY A 54 8.94 14.09 8.85
C GLY A 54 9.41 13.10 9.91
N ASP A 55 9.67 11.84 9.51
CA ASP A 55 10.31 10.85 10.35
C ASP A 55 11.04 9.72 9.57
N ASN A 56 11.94 9.02 10.25
CA ASN A 56 12.67 7.88 9.68
C ASN A 56 11.78 6.63 9.50
N ASP A 57 10.62 6.54 10.14
CA ASP A 57 9.68 5.42 9.90
C ASP A 57 9.20 5.48 8.45
N THR A 58 8.79 6.65 7.96
CA THR A 58 8.38 6.85 6.56
C THR A 58 9.52 6.59 5.57
N LEU A 59 10.72 7.12 5.85
CA LEU A 59 11.90 6.87 5.01
C LEU A 59 12.22 5.37 4.92
N SER A 60 12.12 4.64 6.03
CA SER A 60 12.36 3.20 6.07
C SER A 60 11.36 2.43 5.21
N ALA A 61 10.08 2.83 5.21
CA ALA A 61 9.05 2.20 4.40
C ALA A 61 9.24 2.46 2.89
N ILE A 62 9.64 3.67 2.51
CA ILE A 62 9.98 3.96 1.11
C ILE A 62 11.21 3.17 0.69
N THR A 63 12.25 3.15 1.52
CA THR A 63 13.48 2.40 1.26
C THR A 63 13.19 0.91 1.10
N ALA A 64 12.35 0.33 1.96
CA ALA A 64 11.93 -1.06 1.88
C ALA A 64 11.21 -1.36 0.56
N GLY A 65 10.33 -0.47 0.10
CA GLY A 65 9.70 -0.57 -1.22
C GLY A 65 10.71 -0.44 -2.36
N MET A 66 11.66 0.49 -2.28
CA MET A 66 12.71 0.69 -3.30
C MET A 66 13.59 -0.55 -3.52
N VAL A 67 13.98 -1.21 -2.43
CA VAL A 67 14.85 -2.39 -2.48
C VAL A 67 14.06 -3.69 -2.60
N GLN A 68 12.72 -3.62 -2.72
CA GLN A 68 11.82 -4.78 -2.76
C GLN A 68 12.06 -5.74 -1.59
N ALA A 69 12.16 -5.19 -0.37
CA ALA A 69 12.43 -5.98 0.82
C ALA A 69 11.29 -6.96 1.13
N ASP A 70 11.60 -8.17 1.60
CA ASP A 70 10.59 -9.09 2.11
C ASP A 70 9.98 -8.60 3.43
N TYR A 71 10.82 -7.97 4.26
CA TYR A 71 10.47 -7.52 5.61
C TYR A 71 10.96 -6.10 5.89
N LEU A 72 10.13 -5.33 6.60
CA LEU A 72 10.49 -4.08 7.26
C LEU A 72 10.29 -4.23 8.77
N PHE A 73 11.35 -4.02 9.56
CA PHE A 73 11.27 -4.03 11.02
C PHE A 73 11.29 -2.61 11.59
N LEU A 74 10.17 -2.19 12.17
CA LEU A 74 10.05 -0.96 12.95
C LEU A 74 10.31 -1.28 14.42
N MET A 75 11.55 -1.08 14.86
CA MET A 75 11.98 -1.36 16.23
C MET A 75 11.61 -0.21 17.17
N THR A 76 10.80 -0.48 18.20
CA THR A 76 10.25 0.54 19.10
C THR A 76 10.41 0.20 20.59
N ASP A 77 10.06 1.09 21.50
CA ASP A 77 10.11 0.86 22.95
C ASP A 77 9.03 -0.13 23.44
N VAL A 78 7.91 -0.24 22.74
CA VAL A 78 6.87 -1.26 22.92
C VAL A 78 7.20 -2.55 22.18
N ASP A 79 6.63 -3.66 22.62
CA ASP A 79 6.80 -4.99 22.04
C ASP A 79 5.84 -5.30 20.89
N CYS A 80 4.63 -4.75 20.92
CA CYS A 80 3.64 -4.89 19.85
C CYS A 80 2.61 -3.75 19.90
N LEU A 81 1.69 -3.74 18.94
CA LEU A 81 0.44 -2.97 19.01
C LEU A 81 -0.55 -3.63 19.97
N TYR A 82 -1.34 -2.81 20.64
CA TYR A 82 -2.42 -3.24 21.51
C TYR A 82 -3.75 -2.64 21.06
N ASP A 83 -4.85 -3.33 21.33
CA ASP A 83 -6.21 -2.84 21.09
C ASP A 83 -6.53 -1.56 21.88
N LYS A 84 -5.93 -1.43 23.07
CA LYS A 84 -6.03 -0.29 23.99
C LYS A 84 -4.66 0.03 24.55
N ASN A 85 -4.46 1.25 25.04
CA ASN A 85 -3.21 1.62 25.69
C ASN A 85 -2.97 0.73 26.95
N PRO A 86 -1.90 -0.10 26.97
CA PRO A 86 -1.65 -1.05 28.04
C PRO A 86 -1.18 -0.37 29.35
N ARG A 87 -0.74 0.89 29.29
CA ARG A 87 -0.36 1.66 30.48
C ARG A 87 -1.58 2.10 31.29
N THR A 88 -2.71 2.31 30.63
CA THR A 88 -3.95 2.80 31.25
C THR A 88 -5.01 1.70 31.37
N ASN A 89 -4.92 0.64 30.56
CA ASN A 89 -5.87 -0.47 30.53
C ASN A 89 -5.15 -1.80 30.77
N PRO A 90 -5.27 -2.41 31.95
CA PRO A 90 -4.65 -3.70 32.25
C PRO A 90 -5.16 -4.86 31.38
N ASP A 91 -6.39 -4.75 30.85
CA ASP A 91 -7.01 -5.75 29.97
C ASP A 91 -6.64 -5.57 28.49
N ALA A 92 -5.66 -4.71 28.18
CA ALA A 92 -5.21 -4.49 26.81
C ALA A 92 -4.66 -5.78 26.19
N LYS A 93 -5.14 -6.10 24.99
CA LYS A 93 -4.76 -7.30 24.26
C LYS A 93 -3.80 -6.95 23.12
N PRO A 94 -2.74 -7.75 22.92
CA PRO A 94 -1.82 -7.55 21.82
C PRO A 94 -2.50 -7.88 20.50
N ILE A 95 -2.15 -7.12 19.47
CA ILE A 95 -2.53 -7.36 18.09
C ILE A 95 -1.35 -8.05 17.41
N GLU A 96 -1.45 -9.35 17.16
CA GLU A 96 -0.34 -10.12 16.59
C GLU A 96 -0.24 -9.96 15.07
N VAL A 97 -1.38 -9.94 14.38
CA VAL A 97 -1.46 -9.87 12.92
C VAL A 97 -2.46 -8.80 12.50
N VAL A 98 -2.09 -8.02 11.49
CA VAL A 98 -2.95 -7.02 10.84
C VAL A 98 -2.98 -7.35 9.35
N GLU A 99 -4.13 -7.79 8.85
CA GLU A 99 -4.33 -8.13 7.44
C GLU A 99 -4.68 -6.89 6.61
N ASP A 100 -5.68 -6.10 7.05
CA ASP A 100 -5.97 -4.78 6.50
C ASP A 100 -5.83 -3.69 7.58
N ILE A 101 -4.99 -2.71 7.29
CA ILE A 101 -4.74 -1.55 8.16
C ILE A 101 -5.94 -0.60 8.18
N ALA A 102 -6.84 -0.68 7.19
CA ALA A 102 -8.11 0.07 7.24
C ALA A 102 -9.05 -0.44 8.34
N ASP A 103 -8.97 -1.72 8.68
CA ASP A 103 -9.80 -2.34 9.73
C ASP A 103 -9.12 -2.29 11.11
N LEU A 104 -7.92 -1.69 11.19
CA LEU A 104 -7.16 -1.58 12.43
C LEU A 104 -7.84 -0.61 13.40
N VAL A 105 -8.53 -1.15 14.39
CA VAL A 105 -9.02 -0.42 15.56
C VAL A 105 -7.95 -0.46 16.65
N ALA A 106 -6.89 0.34 16.48
CA ALA A 106 -5.86 0.52 17.50
C ALA A 106 -5.92 1.94 18.07
N ASP A 107 -5.70 2.09 19.38
CA ASP A 107 -5.55 3.41 20.00
C ASP A 107 -4.19 4.02 19.62
N VAL A 108 -4.19 4.77 18.52
CA VAL A 108 -3.00 5.44 17.96
C VAL A 108 -2.63 6.72 18.75
N SER A 109 -3.45 7.12 19.72
CA SER A 109 -3.29 8.41 20.42
C SER A 109 -2.12 8.46 21.40
N SER A 110 -1.56 7.30 21.77
CA SER A 110 -0.45 7.23 22.72
C SER A 110 0.90 7.32 22.02
N ALA A 111 1.38 8.54 21.80
CA ALA A 111 2.78 8.74 21.48
C ALA A 111 3.35 10.03 22.06
N GLY A 112 4.36 9.85 22.92
CA GLY A 112 5.17 10.94 23.46
C GLY A 112 5.78 10.60 24.81
N SER A 113 6.83 9.77 24.83
CA SER A 113 7.92 10.01 25.79
C SER A 113 8.78 11.15 25.21
N SER A 114 9.38 11.95 26.09
CA SER A 114 9.87 13.32 25.83
C SER A 114 11.01 13.50 24.82
N LEU A 115 11.36 12.49 24.00
CA LEU A 115 12.58 12.48 23.17
C LEU A 115 12.41 11.94 21.74
N GLY A 116 11.20 11.52 21.31
CA GLY A 116 10.96 11.05 19.95
C GLY A 116 9.81 11.80 19.26
N THR A 117 10.05 12.33 18.06
CA THR A 117 9.04 13.05 17.25
C THR A 117 8.09 12.12 16.49
N GLY A 118 8.45 10.85 16.30
CA GLY A 118 7.69 9.84 15.54
C GLY A 118 6.92 8.89 16.45
N GLY A 119 5.60 9.05 16.51
CA GLY A 119 4.74 8.29 17.41
C GLY A 119 4.36 6.88 16.93
N MET A 120 3.31 6.31 17.52
CA MET A 120 2.67 5.11 16.97
C MET A 120 1.92 5.42 15.66
N SER A 121 1.46 6.66 15.48
CA SER A 121 0.83 7.13 14.25
C SER A 121 1.75 7.01 13.04
N THR A 122 3.00 7.43 13.17
CA THR A 122 3.94 7.40 12.05
C THR A 122 4.36 5.98 11.68
N LYS A 123 4.44 5.07 12.66
CA LYS A 123 4.66 3.63 12.42
C LYS A 123 3.52 2.97 11.67
N ILE A 124 2.28 3.34 11.97
CA ILE A 124 1.11 2.84 11.23
C ILE A 124 1.09 3.38 9.80
N VAL A 125 1.48 4.65 9.59
CA VAL A 125 1.65 5.22 8.25
C VAL A 125 2.75 4.50 7.47
N ALA A 126 3.90 4.27 8.10
CA ALA A 126 5.01 3.53 7.51
C ALA A 126 4.62 2.08 7.19
N ALA A 127 3.92 1.39 8.09
CA ALA A 127 3.41 0.05 7.85
C ALA A 127 2.43 0.03 6.68
N ARG A 128 1.51 1.00 6.59
CA ARG A 128 0.60 1.13 5.44
C ARG A 128 1.34 1.33 4.13
N LEU A 129 2.39 2.14 4.16
CA LEU A 129 3.21 2.40 3.00
C LEU A 129 3.95 1.13 2.56
N ALA A 130 4.65 0.48 3.46
CA ALA A 130 5.43 -0.71 3.18
C ALA A 130 4.55 -1.90 2.74
N THR A 131 3.40 -2.15 3.39
CA THR A 131 2.50 -3.24 2.97
C THR A 131 1.87 -2.99 1.60
N SER A 132 1.66 -1.74 1.21
CA SER A 132 1.22 -1.39 -0.15
C SER A 132 2.30 -1.68 -1.21
N ALA A 133 3.58 -1.66 -0.84
CA ALA A 133 4.70 -2.07 -1.69
C ALA A 133 4.93 -3.60 -1.70
N GLY A 134 4.10 -4.38 -0.98
CA GLY A 134 4.29 -5.83 -0.85
C GLY A 134 5.29 -6.24 0.24
N VAL A 135 5.70 -5.32 1.10
CA VAL A 135 6.65 -5.58 2.19
C VAL A 135 5.90 -5.98 3.45
N THR A 136 6.29 -7.11 4.07
CA THR A 136 5.76 -7.49 5.39
C THR A 136 6.34 -6.58 6.46
N THR A 137 5.50 -5.81 7.16
CA THR A 137 6.01 -4.88 8.19
C THR A 137 5.83 -5.47 9.58
N VAL A 138 6.83 -5.33 10.44
CA VAL A 138 6.83 -5.85 11.80
C VAL A 138 7.14 -4.74 12.80
N ILE A 139 6.31 -4.60 13.83
CA ILE A 139 6.62 -3.79 15.01
C ILE A 139 7.09 -4.74 16.13
N THR A 140 8.27 -4.48 16.69
CA THR A 140 8.82 -5.25 17.81
C THR A 140 9.73 -4.39 18.69
N ARG A 141 10.11 -4.91 19.87
CA ARG A 141 10.91 -4.19 20.87
C ARG A 141 12.37 -3.99 20.43
N SER A 142 12.85 -2.75 20.50
CA SER A 142 14.20 -2.32 20.13
C SER A 142 15.29 -2.83 21.06
N SER A 143 15.00 -2.99 22.35
CA SER A 143 15.97 -3.49 23.34
C SER A 143 16.32 -4.98 23.17
N LYS A 144 15.65 -5.70 22.26
CA LYS A 144 15.92 -7.11 21.94
C LYS A 144 16.13 -7.33 20.43
N PRO A 145 17.25 -6.90 19.83
CA PRO A 145 17.51 -7.06 18.39
C PRO A 145 17.48 -8.52 17.89
N GLY A 146 17.78 -9.49 18.76
CA GLY A 146 17.67 -10.92 18.44
C GLY A 146 16.25 -11.37 18.05
N ASN A 147 15.22 -10.57 18.37
CA ASN A 147 13.85 -10.84 17.96
C ASN A 147 13.69 -10.91 16.44
N ILE A 148 14.47 -10.14 15.67
CA ILE A 148 14.35 -10.09 14.21
C ILE A 148 14.49 -11.49 13.61
N ALA A 149 15.58 -12.20 13.93
CA ALA A 149 15.83 -13.53 13.39
C ALA A 149 14.77 -14.56 13.85
N ALA A 150 14.31 -14.47 15.10
CA ALA A 150 13.28 -15.36 15.63
C ALA A 150 11.93 -15.15 14.94
N ILE A 151 11.53 -13.88 14.73
CA ILE A 151 10.28 -13.52 14.07
C ILE A 151 10.29 -13.93 12.59
N VAL A 152 11.39 -13.70 11.87
CA VAL A 152 11.53 -14.16 10.46
C VAL A 152 11.38 -15.68 10.39
N LYS A 153 12.11 -16.42 11.24
CA LYS A 153 12.05 -17.89 11.24
C LYS A 153 10.64 -18.41 11.54
N TYR A 154 9.94 -17.78 12.47
CA TYR A 154 8.55 -18.09 12.79
C TYR A 154 7.60 -17.79 11.61
N ALA A 155 7.72 -16.61 11.00
CA ALA A 155 6.88 -16.20 9.88
C ALA A 155 7.03 -17.12 8.66
N GLU A 156 8.27 -17.46 8.30
CA GLU A 156 8.55 -18.38 7.19
C GLU A 156 8.01 -19.79 7.46
N ALA A 157 8.11 -20.28 8.70
CA ALA A 157 7.54 -21.58 9.06
C ALA A 157 6.01 -21.60 8.95
N GLN A 158 5.33 -20.52 9.37
CA GLN A 158 3.87 -20.40 9.20
C GLN A 158 3.46 -20.37 7.72
N LYS A 159 4.20 -19.62 6.89
CA LYS A 159 3.97 -19.54 5.45
C LYS A 159 4.14 -20.90 4.77
N ALA A 160 5.17 -21.66 5.14
CA ALA A 160 5.41 -23.01 4.64
C ALA A 160 4.29 -23.99 5.06
N LEU A 161 3.81 -23.90 6.31
CA LEU A 161 2.71 -24.72 6.79
C LEU A 161 1.41 -24.43 6.02
N GLN A 162 1.06 -23.16 5.85
CA GLN A 162 -0.12 -22.76 5.07
C GLN A 162 -0.06 -23.24 3.61
N ALA A 163 1.10 -23.13 2.96
CA ALA A 163 1.30 -23.63 1.60
C ALA A 163 1.09 -25.16 1.52
N SER A 164 1.58 -25.92 2.50
CA SER A 164 1.39 -27.37 2.56
C SER A 164 -0.08 -27.77 2.74
N LEU A 165 -0.82 -27.05 3.59
CA LEU A 165 -2.25 -27.27 3.82
C LEU A 165 -3.09 -26.96 2.58
N ALA A 166 -2.78 -25.87 1.86
CA ALA A 166 -3.45 -25.51 0.61
C ALA A 166 -3.21 -26.56 -0.49
N SER A 167 -1.99 -27.10 -0.61
CA SER A 167 -1.68 -28.14 -1.59
C SER A 167 -2.41 -29.48 -1.31
N SER A 168 -2.68 -29.79 -0.04
CA SER A 168 -3.37 -31.02 0.38
C SER A 168 -4.88 -30.98 0.12
N GLN A 169 -5.48 -29.78 0.07
CA GLN A 169 -6.89 -29.61 -0.30
C GLN A 169 -7.14 -29.80 -1.80
N HIS A 170 -6.12 -29.57 -2.65
CA HIS A 170 -6.23 -29.71 -4.10
C HIS A 170 -6.11 -31.17 -4.57
N SER A 171 -5.61 -32.10 -3.76
CA SER A 171 -5.48 -33.53 -4.11
C SER A 171 -6.73 -34.38 -3.83
N LEU A 172 -7.76 -33.81 -3.22
CA LEU A 172 -9.02 -34.51 -2.87
C LEU A 172 -10.17 -34.21 -3.85
N GLY A 173 -9.92 -33.43 -4.91
CA GLY A 173 -10.94 -32.97 -5.87
C GLY A 173 -11.00 -33.70 -7.22
N ASP A 174 -10.12 -34.67 -7.48
CA ASP A 174 -10.06 -35.36 -8.78
C ASP A 174 -10.14 -36.88 -8.61
N THR A 175 -11.35 -37.36 -8.33
CA THR A 175 -11.73 -38.76 -8.57
C THR A 175 -12.91 -38.79 -9.50
N THR A 176 -12.64 -38.67 -10.80
CA THR A 176 -13.55 -39.14 -11.84
C THR A 176 -13.77 -40.65 -11.67
N MET A 177 -14.96 -41.01 -11.23
CA MET A 177 -15.48 -42.39 -11.19
C MET A 177 -15.55 -42.99 -12.62
N PRO A 178 -15.20 -44.26 -12.83
CA PRO A 178 -15.74 -45.04 -13.94
C PRO A 178 -16.99 -45.83 -13.51
N ASP A 179 -17.88 -46.02 -14.48
CA ASP A 179 -19.24 -46.53 -14.41
C ASP A 179 -19.46 -47.95 -13.80
N SER A 180 -20.49 -48.03 -12.96
CA SER A 180 -21.61 -49.01 -12.92
C SER A 180 -21.35 -50.51 -13.25
N THR A 181 -21.54 -51.41 -12.26
CA THR A 181 -22.58 -52.48 -12.25
C THR A 181 -22.56 -53.41 -11.00
N THR A 182 -23.69 -53.40 -10.26
CA THR A 182 -24.44 -54.54 -9.64
C THR A 182 -23.74 -55.74 -8.95
N GLN A 183 -23.98 -55.96 -7.65
CA GLN A 183 -24.86 -57.03 -7.04
C GLN A 183 -24.59 -57.36 -5.55
N LEU A 184 -25.68 -57.40 -4.75
CA LEU A 184 -26.06 -58.32 -3.64
C LEU A 184 -25.28 -58.25 -2.28
N ALA A 185 -25.93 -57.79 -1.19
CA ALA A 185 -26.58 -58.56 -0.08
C ALA A 185 -25.56 -59.24 0.89
N GLU A 186 -25.60 -59.20 2.23
CA GLU A 186 -26.70 -59.18 3.22
C GLU A 186 -26.09 -59.04 4.66
N LYS A 187 -26.85 -58.46 5.62
CA LYS A 187 -26.84 -58.66 7.11
C LYS A 187 -25.59 -58.32 7.96
N ALA A 188 -25.65 -57.80 9.19
CA ALA A 188 -26.71 -57.33 10.09
C ALA A 188 -26.08 -56.66 11.35
N ALA A 189 -26.92 -55.89 12.07
CA ALA A 189 -26.85 -55.55 13.52
C ALA A 189 -26.22 -54.21 13.97
N THR A 190 -27.13 -53.23 14.09
CA THR A 190 -27.23 -52.08 15.02
C THR A 190 -27.21 -52.48 16.53
N PRO A 191 -27.24 -51.56 17.54
CA PRO A 191 -27.55 -50.11 17.46
C PRO A 191 -26.67 -49.12 18.26
N ALA A 192 -26.66 -47.89 17.74
CA ALA A 192 -26.86 -46.59 18.40
C ALA A 192 -26.22 -46.26 19.77
N LEU A 193 -25.48 -45.14 19.80
CA LEU A 193 -25.95 -43.95 20.50
C LEU A 193 -25.31 -42.68 19.93
N SER A 194 -26.18 -41.84 19.39
CA SER A 194 -25.96 -40.49 18.91
C SER A 194 -25.58 -39.53 20.03
N SER A 195 -24.60 -38.68 19.80
CA SER A 195 -24.76 -37.24 20.07
C SER A 195 -23.84 -36.44 19.16
N SER A 196 -24.49 -35.83 18.17
CA SER A 196 -24.03 -34.69 17.41
C SER A 196 -23.69 -33.53 18.34
N THR A 197 -22.49 -32.99 18.23
CA THR A 197 -22.27 -31.55 18.38
C THR A 197 -21.23 -31.11 17.38
N ASP A 198 -21.59 -30.06 16.66
CA ASP A 198 -20.84 -29.43 15.59
C ASP A 198 -19.40 -29.11 16.00
N ALA A 199 -18.43 -29.75 15.35
CA ALA A 199 -17.06 -29.28 15.33
C ALA A 199 -16.99 -28.10 14.35
N ALA A 200 -17.45 -26.93 14.82
CA ALA A 200 -17.12 -25.67 14.20
C ALA A 200 -15.60 -25.50 14.27
N SER A 201 -14.96 -25.59 13.11
CA SER A 201 -13.56 -25.24 12.88
C SER A 201 -13.34 -23.76 13.17
N ALA A 202 -13.06 -23.42 14.42
CA ALA A 202 -12.46 -22.15 14.80
C ALA A 202 -10.93 -22.29 14.69
N PRO A 203 -10.19 -21.31 14.14
CA PRO A 203 -8.74 -21.33 14.23
C PRO A 203 -8.38 -21.15 15.71
N ALA A 204 -7.60 -22.08 16.25
CA ALA A 204 -7.12 -22.00 17.62
C ALA A 204 -6.21 -20.77 17.74
N ALA A 205 -6.67 -19.74 18.47
CA ALA A 205 -5.88 -18.54 18.73
C ALA A 205 -4.59 -18.89 19.48
N ALA A 206 -3.48 -18.28 19.08
CA ALA A 206 -2.20 -18.40 19.76
C ALA A 206 -2.35 -18.09 21.26
N THR A 207 -1.71 -18.89 22.11
CA THR A 207 -1.82 -18.74 23.57
C THR A 207 -0.57 -18.07 24.11
N MET A 208 -0.71 -16.97 24.86
CA MET A 208 0.43 -16.26 25.44
C MET A 208 1.10 -17.10 26.54
N THR A 209 2.43 -17.21 26.49
CA THR A 209 3.20 -17.78 27.60
C THR A 209 3.30 -16.80 28.77
N THR A 210 3.60 -17.32 29.96
CA THR A 210 3.95 -16.53 31.16
C THR A 210 5.16 -15.60 30.99
N GLN A 211 5.89 -15.68 29.86
CA GLN A 211 7.00 -14.80 29.50
C GLN A 211 6.68 -13.80 28.38
N GLY A 212 5.44 -13.78 27.88
CA GLY A 212 5.00 -12.85 26.83
C GLY A 212 5.33 -13.29 25.40
N ASP A 213 5.86 -14.51 25.20
CA ASP A 213 6.08 -15.07 23.86
C ASP A 213 4.78 -15.66 23.31
N ILE A 214 4.61 -15.56 21.98
CA ILE A 214 3.52 -16.14 21.21
C ILE A 214 3.83 -17.64 21.05
N LEU A 215 2.96 -18.52 21.56
CA LEU A 215 2.95 -19.93 21.19
C LEU A 215 1.93 -20.14 20.09
N ASP A 216 2.41 -20.62 18.95
CA ASP A 216 1.53 -21.11 17.89
C ASP A 216 1.18 -22.59 18.15
N PRO A 217 -0.08 -22.90 18.53
CA PRO A 217 -0.49 -24.27 18.81
C PRO A 217 -0.46 -25.18 17.57
N ALA A 218 -0.46 -24.63 16.35
CA ALA A 218 -0.44 -25.42 15.12
C ALA A 218 0.98 -25.82 14.70
N SER A 219 1.98 -24.96 14.93
CA SER A 219 3.38 -25.23 14.56
C SER A 219 4.27 -25.67 15.72
N GLY A 220 3.83 -25.46 16.97
CA GLY A 220 4.64 -25.69 18.17
C GLY A 220 5.83 -24.74 18.32
N LEU A 221 5.89 -23.69 17.48
CA LEU A 221 6.95 -22.69 17.49
C LEU A 221 6.60 -21.55 18.45
N THR A 222 7.63 -21.03 19.11
CA THR A 222 7.55 -19.81 19.90
C THR A 222 8.13 -18.64 19.12
N ALA A 223 7.47 -17.49 19.21
CA ALA A 223 7.98 -16.23 18.69
C ALA A 223 7.94 -15.15 19.78
N PRO A 224 8.94 -14.24 19.80
CA PRO A 224 8.84 -13.04 20.61
C PRO A 224 7.57 -12.26 20.28
N LEU A 225 7.01 -11.55 21.25
CA LEU A 225 5.86 -10.67 20.98
C LEU A 225 6.19 -9.63 19.91
N HIS A 226 5.29 -9.51 18.93
CA HIS A 226 5.38 -8.59 17.81
C HIS A 226 4.00 -8.37 17.20
N THR A 227 3.88 -7.32 16.38
CA THR A 227 2.76 -7.17 15.45
C THR A 227 3.28 -7.28 14.04
N ARG A 228 2.64 -8.11 13.23
CA ARG A 228 2.94 -8.30 11.82
C ARG A 228 1.82 -7.75 10.96
N PHE A 229 2.15 -6.81 10.09
CA PHE A 229 1.29 -6.31 9.04
C PHE A 229 1.56 -7.11 7.77
N LEU A 230 0.54 -7.81 7.30
CA LEU A 230 0.66 -8.60 6.07
C LEU A 230 0.67 -7.68 4.85
N PRO A 231 1.45 -8.01 3.82
CA PRO A 231 1.41 -7.27 2.57
C PRO A 231 0.03 -7.40 1.93
N GLN A 232 -0.39 -6.36 1.20
CA GLN A 232 -1.64 -6.44 0.45
C GLN A 232 -1.49 -7.47 -0.68
N ASP A 233 -2.52 -8.28 -0.93
CA ASP A 233 -2.54 -9.31 -1.99
C ASP A 233 -2.15 -8.77 -3.38
N HIS A 234 -2.39 -7.47 -3.60
CA HIS A 234 -2.10 -6.77 -4.84
C HIS A 234 -1.08 -5.66 -4.60
N ALA A 235 0.16 -6.03 -4.28
CA ALA A 235 1.26 -5.09 -4.12
C ALA A 235 1.36 -4.11 -5.31
N ILE A 236 1.54 -2.83 -4.98
CA ILE A 236 1.68 -1.76 -5.94
C ILE A 236 3.06 -1.87 -6.58
N ARG A 237 3.13 -1.97 -7.92
CA ARG A 237 4.41 -2.01 -8.66
C ARG A 237 5.25 -0.77 -8.36
N ASP A 238 6.58 -0.90 -8.35
CA ASP A 238 7.56 0.16 -8.01
C ASP A 238 7.24 1.53 -8.61
N ARG A 239 6.83 1.59 -9.89
CA ARG A 239 6.47 2.86 -10.55
C ARG A 239 5.23 3.52 -9.95
N TYR A 240 4.19 2.75 -9.65
CA TYR A 240 2.95 3.28 -9.07
C TYR A 240 3.15 3.61 -7.58
N PHE A 241 3.99 2.85 -6.89
CA PHE A 241 4.41 3.15 -5.53
C PHE A 241 5.13 4.50 -5.47
N TRP A 242 6.09 4.72 -6.37
CA TRP A 242 6.76 6.01 -6.55
C TRP A 242 5.78 7.15 -6.85
N LEU A 243 4.82 6.95 -7.75
CA LEU A 243 3.80 7.97 -8.07
C LEU A 243 2.95 8.36 -6.84
N LEU A 244 2.56 7.40 -6.02
CA LEU A 244 1.70 7.63 -4.85
C LEU A 244 2.44 8.22 -3.67
N HIS A 245 3.71 7.84 -3.48
CA HIS A 245 4.40 8.05 -2.20
C HIS A 245 5.75 8.75 -2.32
N GLY A 246 6.43 8.62 -3.46
CA GLY A 246 7.69 9.31 -3.74
C GLY A 246 7.49 10.77 -4.13
N LEU A 247 6.39 11.10 -4.83
CA LEU A 247 6.13 12.45 -5.33
C LEU A 247 5.42 13.34 -4.31
N ALA A 248 5.91 14.58 -4.12
CA ALA A 248 5.17 15.63 -3.45
C ALA A 248 4.17 16.27 -4.45
N PRO A 249 2.86 16.23 -4.19
CA PRO A 249 1.90 16.85 -5.10
C PRO A 249 1.86 18.37 -4.92
N HIS A 250 1.88 19.11 -6.02
CA HIS A 250 1.91 20.58 -6.06
C HIS A 250 0.53 21.21 -6.29
N GLY A 251 -0.51 20.38 -6.41
CA GLY A 251 -1.89 20.82 -6.57
C GLY A 251 -2.90 19.68 -6.62
N ASN A 252 -4.16 20.06 -6.86
CA ASN A 252 -5.29 19.16 -7.00
C ASN A 252 -5.84 19.24 -8.43
N LEU A 253 -6.16 18.09 -8.99
CA LEU A 253 -6.85 17.96 -10.26
C LEU A 253 -8.18 17.26 -10.03
N TYR A 254 -9.27 17.99 -10.26
CA TYR A 254 -10.63 17.53 -10.06
C TYR A 254 -11.14 16.89 -11.34
N ILE A 255 -11.48 15.61 -11.26
CA ILE A 255 -11.96 14.81 -12.39
C ILE A 255 -13.39 14.33 -12.13
N ASP A 256 -14.15 14.12 -13.20
CA ASP A 256 -15.47 13.52 -13.07
C ASP A 256 -15.40 11.99 -12.94
N GLU A 257 -16.54 11.41 -12.57
CA GLU A 257 -16.73 9.97 -12.41
C GLU A 257 -16.48 9.18 -13.71
N GLY A 258 -16.74 9.77 -14.88
CA GLY A 258 -16.49 9.14 -16.17
C GLY A 258 -15.00 9.01 -16.47
N ALA A 259 -14.24 10.06 -16.17
CA ALA A 259 -12.79 10.09 -16.26
C ALA A 259 -12.14 9.09 -15.29
N TYR A 260 -12.66 9.01 -14.07
CA TYR A 260 -12.20 8.04 -13.07
C TYR A 260 -12.36 6.59 -13.55
N ARG A 261 -13.54 6.24 -14.09
CA ARG A 261 -13.79 4.91 -14.66
C ARG A 261 -12.91 4.62 -15.87
N ALA A 262 -12.74 5.58 -16.77
CA ALA A 262 -11.87 5.42 -17.94
C ALA A 262 -10.40 5.18 -17.54
N LEU A 263 -9.91 5.87 -16.51
CA LEU A 263 -8.57 5.67 -15.97
C LEU A 263 -8.41 4.28 -15.33
N ALA A 264 -9.45 3.76 -14.66
CA ALA A 264 -9.47 2.38 -14.16
C ALA A 264 -9.34 1.37 -15.32
N ASP A 265 -10.02 1.62 -16.44
CA ASP A 265 -10.00 0.80 -17.67
C ASP A 265 -8.77 1.06 -18.58
N LYS A 266 -7.68 1.60 -18.01
CA LYS A 266 -6.37 1.84 -18.66
C LYS A 266 -6.33 2.95 -19.72
N ALA A 267 -7.34 3.82 -19.81
CA ALA A 267 -7.23 5.03 -20.61
C ALA A 267 -6.31 6.07 -19.95
N GLY A 268 -5.76 7.01 -20.72
CA GLY A 268 -5.13 8.22 -20.18
C GLY A 268 -6.17 9.29 -19.80
N LEU A 269 -5.79 10.25 -18.96
CA LEU A 269 -6.67 11.36 -18.59
C LEU A 269 -6.75 12.37 -19.73
N LEU A 270 -7.94 12.51 -20.32
CA LEU A 270 -8.22 13.50 -21.36
C LEU A 270 -8.72 14.81 -20.76
N PRO A 271 -8.55 15.96 -21.45
CA PRO A 271 -9.04 17.25 -20.94
C PRO A 271 -10.56 17.26 -20.70
N VAL A 272 -11.32 16.53 -21.51
CA VAL A 272 -12.78 16.42 -21.41
C VAL A 272 -13.26 15.94 -20.05
N GLY A 273 -12.46 15.11 -19.36
CA GLY A 273 -12.78 14.52 -18.06
C GLY A 273 -12.39 15.38 -16.85
N ILE A 274 -11.75 16.54 -17.09
CA ILE A 274 -11.30 17.45 -16.04
C ILE A 274 -12.39 18.48 -15.77
N VAL A 275 -12.74 18.62 -14.49
CA VAL A 275 -13.73 19.57 -14.00
C VAL A 275 -13.06 20.86 -13.56
N ASP A 276 -11.98 20.76 -12.79
CA ASP A 276 -11.21 21.91 -12.32
C ASP A 276 -9.79 21.51 -11.89
N CYS A 277 -8.94 22.49 -11.60
CA CYS A 277 -7.66 22.28 -10.92
C CYS A 277 -7.23 23.47 -10.04
N ASP A 278 -6.67 23.14 -8.88
CA ASP A 278 -6.20 24.10 -7.87
C ASP A 278 -4.72 23.90 -7.57
N GLY A 279 -4.03 24.96 -7.15
CA GLY A 279 -2.59 24.97 -6.91
C GLY A 279 -1.79 25.60 -8.06
N HIS A 280 -0.46 25.63 -7.89
CA HIS A 280 0.48 26.12 -8.88
C HIS A 280 1.44 24.97 -9.20
N PHE A 281 1.27 24.41 -10.39
CA PHE A 281 2.10 23.31 -10.85
C PHE A 281 2.39 23.43 -12.35
N HIS A 282 3.55 22.92 -12.74
CA HIS A 282 4.05 22.92 -14.10
C HIS A 282 3.90 21.54 -14.76
N GLN A 283 4.23 21.46 -16.05
CA GLN A 283 4.34 20.20 -16.77
C GLN A 283 5.35 19.27 -16.08
N GLN A 284 5.08 17.97 -16.09
CA GLN A 284 5.81 16.90 -15.41
C GLN A 284 5.80 16.95 -13.88
N GLU A 285 5.00 17.81 -13.26
CA GLU A 285 4.82 17.80 -11.81
C GLU A 285 3.65 16.89 -11.38
N ALA A 286 3.72 16.45 -10.12
CA ALA A 286 2.71 15.59 -9.52
C ALA A 286 1.53 16.39 -8.97
N VAL A 287 0.32 15.85 -9.14
CA VAL A 287 -0.93 16.40 -8.59
C VAL A 287 -1.75 15.30 -7.91
N ARG A 288 -2.58 15.68 -6.95
CA ARG A 288 -3.61 14.81 -6.38
C ARG A 288 -4.79 14.69 -7.34
N LEU A 289 -5.27 13.48 -7.57
CA LEU A 289 -6.50 13.24 -8.32
C LEU A 289 -7.67 13.17 -7.35
N VAL A 290 -8.66 14.04 -7.56
CA VAL A 290 -9.84 14.14 -6.72
C VAL A 290 -11.09 13.93 -7.58
N VAL A 291 -11.90 12.94 -7.22
CA VAL A 291 -13.16 12.68 -7.93
C VAL A 291 -14.24 13.60 -7.39
N VAL A 292 -14.96 14.26 -8.29
CA VAL A 292 -16.04 15.19 -7.98
C VAL A 292 -17.25 14.99 -8.89
N LYS A 293 -18.41 15.41 -8.41
CA LYS A 293 -19.63 15.48 -9.21
C LYS A 293 -19.75 16.85 -9.87
N ARG A 294 -19.92 16.87 -11.20
CA ARG A 294 -20.09 18.12 -11.96
C ARG A 294 -21.36 18.84 -11.53
N SER A 295 -21.29 20.15 -11.36
CA SER A 295 -22.49 20.97 -11.13
C SER A 295 -23.29 21.08 -12.43
N PRO A 296 -24.64 20.91 -12.39
CA PRO A 296 -25.50 20.91 -13.58
C PRO A 296 -25.55 22.26 -14.34
N SER A 297 -24.98 23.34 -13.79
CA SER A 297 -24.95 24.67 -14.43
C SER A 297 -23.83 24.87 -15.47
N SER A 298 -22.90 23.93 -15.61
CA SER A 298 -21.73 24.08 -16.50
C SER A 298 -21.99 23.70 -17.97
N THR A 299 -23.09 23.01 -18.28
CA THR A 299 -23.42 22.55 -19.64
C THR A 299 -24.20 23.55 -20.48
N ASP A 300 -24.81 24.58 -19.87
CA ASP A 300 -25.58 25.62 -20.58
C ASP A 300 -25.21 27.02 -20.08
N SER A 301 -24.21 27.65 -20.70
CA SER A 301 -24.00 29.09 -20.56
C SER A 301 -23.35 29.71 -21.79
N LYS A 302 -24.07 29.67 -22.92
CA LYS A 302 -24.14 30.87 -23.77
C LYS A 302 -25.00 31.90 -23.04
N ARG A 303 -24.38 33.02 -22.65
CA ARG A 303 -24.93 34.24 -22.02
C ARG A 303 -25.20 34.17 -20.51
N ALA A 304 -24.38 34.86 -19.73
CA ALA A 304 -24.77 36.10 -19.04
C ALA A 304 -23.57 36.71 -18.31
N SER A 305 -23.48 38.03 -18.39
CA SER A 305 -22.57 38.91 -17.67
C SER A 305 -22.91 38.98 -16.17
N ALA A 306 -21.94 38.70 -15.28
CA ALA A 306 -21.91 39.24 -13.92
C ALA A 306 -20.53 39.06 -13.25
N SER A 307 -20.00 40.19 -12.74
CA SER A 307 -19.08 40.42 -11.59
C SER A 307 -17.98 39.40 -11.23
N ALA A 308 -16.78 39.95 -11.01
CA ALA A 308 -15.49 39.28 -11.13
C ALA A 308 -14.88 38.65 -9.85
N ASP A 309 -15.59 38.40 -8.75
CA ASP A 309 -14.93 38.02 -7.48
C ASP A 309 -15.49 36.80 -6.73
N THR A 310 -16.11 35.83 -7.42
CA THR A 310 -16.32 34.50 -6.83
C THR A 310 -16.19 33.43 -7.90
N LEU A 311 -14.97 32.95 -8.13
CA LEU A 311 -14.70 31.83 -9.02
C LEU A 311 -15.31 30.55 -8.40
N ALA A 312 -16.59 30.34 -8.68
CA ALA A 312 -17.34 29.15 -8.27
C ALA A 312 -16.71 27.93 -8.94
N SER A 313 -16.02 27.12 -8.13
CA SER A 313 -15.53 25.80 -8.52
C SER A 313 -16.64 25.02 -9.25
N GLY A 314 -16.34 24.47 -10.43
CA GLY A 314 -17.33 23.86 -11.35
C GLY A 314 -17.99 22.55 -10.87
N PHE A 315 -17.94 22.24 -9.56
CA PHE A 315 -18.37 20.99 -8.96
C PHE A 315 -19.09 21.19 -7.62
N GLU A 316 -19.91 20.21 -7.24
CA GLU A 316 -20.60 20.16 -5.95
C GLU A 316 -19.59 19.85 -4.83
N LYS A 317 -19.55 20.67 -3.77
CA LYS A 317 -18.58 20.51 -2.66
C LYS A 317 -19.05 19.58 -1.54
N GLU A 318 -20.35 19.30 -1.46
CA GLU A 318 -20.96 18.69 -0.27
C GLU A 318 -21.61 17.32 -0.50
N ASP A 319 -21.99 16.94 -1.74
CA ASP A 319 -22.66 15.65 -1.99
C ASP A 319 -22.43 15.05 -3.39
N PRO A 320 -21.50 14.08 -3.55
CA PRO A 320 -20.55 13.59 -2.56
C PRO A 320 -19.38 14.57 -2.35
N ALA A 321 -18.80 14.55 -1.14
CA ALA A 321 -17.59 15.32 -0.86
C ALA A 321 -16.45 14.90 -1.80
N PRO A 322 -15.56 15.83 -2.21
CA PRO A 322 -14.41 15.50 -3.05
C PRO A 322 -13.52 14.43 -2.39
N VAL A 323 -13.28 13.31 -3.07
CA VAL A 323 -12.45 12.20 -2.57
C VAL A 323 -11.15 12.12 -3.35
N GLU A 324 -10.01 12.19 -2.65
CA GLU A 324 -8.71 11.90 -3.25
C GLU A 324 -8.61 10.41 -3.56
N VAL A 325 -8.47 10.07 -4.84
CA VAL A 325 -8.43 8.69 -5.31
C VAL A 325 -7.03 8.25 -5.70
N GLY A 326 -6.11 9.18 -5.94
CA GLY A 326 -4.79 8.85 -6.45
C GLY A 326 -3.91 10.05 -6.74
N ARG A 327 -2.82 9.81 -7.47
CA ARG A 327 -1.87 10.84 -7.92
C ARG A 327 -1.56 10.68 -9.40
N ALA A 328 -1.21 11.79 -10.03
CA ALA A 328 -0.84 11.82 -11.44
C ALA A 328 0.34 12.76 -11.70
N VAL A 329 1.19 12.43 -12.67
CA VAL A 329 2.11 13.38 -13.29
C VAL A 329 1.45 13.96 -14.53
N VAL A 330 1.34 15.29 -14.59
CA VAL A 330 0.60 15.99 -15.66
C VAL A 330 1.50 16.43 -16.81
N ASN A 331 0.94 16.46 -18.02
CA ASN A 331 1.61 16.89 -19.25
C ASN A 331 1.42 18.38 -19.56
N TYR A 332 0.65 19.11 -18.75
CA TYR A 332 0.35 20.53 -18.92
C TYR A 332 0.35 21.22 -17.55
N SER A 333 0.72 22.49 -17.51
CA SER A 333 0.68 23.32 -16.29
C SER A 333 -0.75 23.61 -15.83
N ALA A 334 -0.91 24.05 -14.58
CA ALA A 334 -2.21 24.44 -14.03
C ALA A 334 -2.91 25.51 -14.89
N ALA A 335 -2.16 26.47 -15.43
CA ALA A 335 -2.71 27.54 -16.26
C ALA A 335 -3.21 27.01 -17.63
N GLU A 336 -2.51 26.05 -18.21
CA GLU A 336 -2.90 25.39 -19.46
C GLU A 336 -4.10 24.47 -19.25
N ILE A 337 -4.08 23.64 -18.20
CA ILE A 337 -5.20 22.75 -17.83
C ILE A 337 -6.49 23.56 -17.64
N LYS A 338 -6.43 24.72 -16.96
CA LYS A 338 -7.60 25.62 -16.81
C LYS A 338 -8.20 26.09 -18.13
N ARG A 339 -7.40 26.19 -19.19
CA ARG A 339 -7.84 26.60 -20.53
C ARG A 339 -8.40 25.46 -21.36
N ILE A 340 -7.89 24.24 -21.17
CA ILE A 340 -8.28 23.07 -21.98
C ILE A 340 -9.28 22.13 -21.28
N ARG A 341 -9.56 22.32 -19.99
CA ARG A 341 -10.54 21.50 -19.24
C ARG A 341 -11.90 21.46 -19.96
N GLY A 342 -12.50 20.28 -20.03
CA GLY A 342 -13.77 20.06 -20.71
C GLY A 342 -13.71 19.99 -22.25
N LEU A 343 -12.58 20.28 -22.89
CA LEU A 343 -12.42 20.23 -24.35
C LEU A 343 -12.04 18.83 -24.86
N LYS A 344 -12.22 18.60 -26.17
CA LYS A 344 -11.67 17.41 -26.83
C LYS A 344 -10.16 17.59 -27.06
N SER A 345 -9.42 16.49 -27.09
CA SER A 345 -7.95 16.50 -27.32
C SER A 345 -7.57 17.21 -28.63
N THR A 346 -8.39 17.06 -29.67
CA THR A 346 -8.21 17.73 -30.97
C THR A 346 -8.27 19.26 -30.90
N GLU A 347 -8.82 19.82 -29.83
CA GLU A 347 -9.00 21.27 -29.65
C GLU A 347 -7.83 21.91 -28.87
N ILE A 348 -6.93 21.11 -28.27
CA ILE A 348 -5.81 21.61 -27.46
C ILE A 348 -4.94 22.57 -28.27
N HIS A 349 -4.55 22.18 -29.49
CA HIS A 349 -3.69 22.98 -30.35
C HIS A 349 -4.30 24.35 -30.67
N ASN A 350 -5.62 24.43 -30.85
CA ASN A 350 -6.31 25.68 -31.17
C ASN A 350 -6.32 26.66 -29.98
N VAL A 351 -6.31 26.14 -28.75
CA VAL A 351 -6.40 26.94 -27.52
C VAL A 351 -5.03 27.33 -26.99
N LEU A 352 -4.06 26.41 -27.04
CA LEU A 352 -2.71 26.63 -26.50
C LEU A 352 -1.68 27.04 -27.56
N GLY A 353 -1.98 26.84 -28.84
CA GLY A 353 -1.04 27.04 -29.95
C GLY A 353 -0.06 25.88 -30.16
N TYR A 354 -0.11 24.85 -29.32
CA TYR A 354 0.66 23.62 -29.39
C TYR A 354 -0.12 22.48 -28.74
N ALA A 355 0.27 21.23 -28.98
CA ALA A 355 -0.32 20.06 -28.35
C ALA A 355 0.72 18.93 -28.31
N ASP A 356 1.53 18.90 -27.26
CA ASP A 356 2.59 17.90 -27.09
C ASP A 356 2.02 16.50 -26.78
N SER A 357 0.79 16.46 -26.27
CA SER A 357 0.07 15.23 -25.93
C SER A 357 -1.44 15.43 -25.98
N GLU A 358 -2.16 14.42 -26.45
CA GLU A 358 -3.64 14.40 -26.37
C GLU A 358 -4.15 14.22 -24.93
N TYR A 359 -3.30 13.67 -24.06
CA TYR A 359 -3.60 13.41 -22.65
C TYR A 359 -3.02 14.48 -21.74
N VAL A 360 -3.82 14.89 -20.76
CA VAL A 360 -3.36 15.69 -19.62
C VAL A 360 -2.52 14.86 -18.66
N ALA A 361 -2.78 13.56 -18.54
CA ALA A 361 -1.88 12.63 -17.89
C ALA A 361 -1.93 11.27 -18.60
N PHE A 362 -0.77 10.71 -18.94
CA PHE A 362 -0.70 9.35 -19.48
C PHE A 362 -1.13 8.33 -18.43
N ARG A 363 -1.72 7.20 -18.84
CA ARG A 363 -2.18 6.15 -17.90
C ARG A 363 -1.05 5.63 -17.01
N GLU A 364 0.13 5.45 -17.56
CA GLU A 364 1.33 5.00 -16.83
C GLU A 364 1.87 6.00 -15.81
N ASN A 365 1.38 7.24 -15.87
CA ASN A 365 1.68 8.34 -14.97
C ASN A 365 0.56 8.60 -13.96
N VAL A 366 -0.45 7.72 -13.90
CA VAL A 366 -1.57 7.80 -12.97
C VAL A 366 -1.56 6.57 -12.06
N ALA A 367 -1.66 6.79 -10.76
CA ALA A 367 -1.74 5.75 -9.73
C ALA A 367 -2.93 6.01 -8.81
N PHE A 368 -3.65 4.96 -8.41
CA PHE A 368 -4.79 5.04 -7.49
C PHE A 368 -4.49 4.34 -6.16
N PHE A 369 -5.07 4.83 -5.07
CA PHE A 369 -4.93 4.22 -3.73
C PHE A 369 -5.73 2.92 -3.59
N ARG A 370 -6.89 2.82 -4.26
CA ARG A 370 -7.80 1.65 -4.16
C ARG A 370 -8.64 1.46 -5.44
N VAL A 371 -8.10 0.82 -6.49
CA VAL A 371 -8.91 0.07 -7.49
C VAL A 371 -8.11 -1.09 -8.12
N GLU A 372 -8.58 -2.29 -7.77
CA GLU A 372 -8.74 -3.57 -8.49
C GLU A 372 -7.66 -4.19 -9.40
N ARG A 373 -7.31 -5.43 -9.01
CA ARG A 373 -6.79 -6.55 -9.83
C ARG A 373 -5.57 -6.22 -10.69
N SER A 374 -4.46 -5.87 -10.03
CA SER A 374 -3.15 -6.28 -10.54
C SER A 374 -3.20 -7.80 -10.74
N ARG A 375 -3.25 -8.27 -11.99
CA ARG A 375 -3.22 -9.72 -12.28
C ARG A 375 -2.08 -10.39 -11.49
N PRO A 376 -2.27 -11.63 -11.03
CA PRO A 376 -1.16 -12.40 -10.50
C PRO A 376 -0.03 -12.46 -11.53
N THR A 377 1.20 -12.51 -11.04
CA THR A 377 2.39 -12.83 -11.82
C THR A 377 2.08 -14.04 -12.72
N THR A 378 2.12 -13.82 -14.04
CA THR A 378 2.00 -14.91 -15.04
C THR A 378 3.21 -15.84 -14.90
N PRO A 379 3.05 -17.16 -15.12
CA PRO A 379 3.74 -18.20 -14.36
C PRO A 379 5.21 -18.36 -14.71
N GLY A 380 5.93 -18.94 -13.75
CA GLY A 380 7.34 -19.30 -13.88
C GLY A 380 7.64 -20.12 -15.13
N LEU A 381 8.91 -20.05 -15.52
CA LEU A 381 9.54 -20.81 -16.59
C LEU A 381 9.01 -22.26 -16.62
N PRO A 382 8.73 -22.84 -17.81
CA PRO A 382 8.33 -24.24 -17.90
C PRO A 382 9.44 -25.12 -17.32
N ALA A 383 9.07 -25.88 -16.29
CA ALA A 383 9.84 -27.00 -15.80
C ALA A 383 9.75 -28.12 -16.84
N ASP A 384 10.59 -28.03 -17.88
CA ASP A 384 11.00 -29.15 -18.73
C ASP A 384 12.24 -28.75 -19.52
N ALA A 385 13.40 -28.98 -18.90
CA ALA A 385 14.65 -29.22 -19.58
C ALA A 385 15.41 -30.27 -18.77
N ALA A 386 15.15 -31.53 -19.13
CA ALA A 386 15.97 -32.68 -18.77
C ALA A 386 17.38 -32.56 -19.38
#